data_AF-A0A935CLT8-F1
#
_entry.id   AF-A0A935CLT8-F1
#
_cell.length_a   1.000
_cell.length_b   1.000
_cell.length_c   1.000
_cell.angle_alpha   90.00
_cell.angle_beta   90.00
_cell.angle_gamma   90.00
#
_symmetry.space_group_name_H-M   'P 1'
#
loop_
_entity.id
_entity.type
_entity.pdbx_description
1 polymer ?
#
loop_
_entity_poly.entity_id
_entity_poly.type
_entity_poly.pdbx_seq_one_letter_code
_entity_poly.pdbx_strand_id
1 'polypeptide(L)'
;MEYNVSKWLRYFSRASAAGTISAVMLLMLWAALGQAFDEERLYFYDPQVTPRAVFSDTEVSSVHFDLVGSLAIAAGFSEADAARIQVYSQMVDSGRLPVGQPIYSFTASSFPSAPPISSVMTDTFCPSPSTTAPTVTMGSLALVECPSCFTSRFGPYTIFFHFPHDRPDELQALRAWAFGDVDSLMGVATFGYSGTYSYTWLNVANLFETTPCFVTTTQTVDTGDVVAGSPPAFGVYLHSLGDNWSHGACIEAADANGLPFAAHVLRDGPNDPLYACRWTSHEAEFGDPAQFPDSNRSFSATLALYQEMIAFSQSTGFARYHPIPLTAQNNYLYNKLYTFAHTSTSANPQPRRRLADDLRAWALQTRQGNPAYWRFRAVFPLLP
;
A
#
# COMPACT_ATOMS: atom_id res chain seq x y z
N MET A 1 32.08 -61.85 5.91
CA MET A 1 31.05 -60.80 5.81
C MET A 1 31.56 -59.58 6.54
N GLU A 2 32.27 -58.70 5.84
CA GLU A 2 32.72 -57.41 6.40
C GLU A 2 31.66 -56.36 6.06
N TYR A 3 30.99 -55.82 7.09
CA TYR A 3 30.06 -54.72 6.93
C TYR A 3 30.86 -53.42 6.73
N ASN A 4 30.75 -52.86 5.53
CA ASN A 4 31.46 -51.63 5.15
C ASN A 4 30.75 -50.38 5.70
N VAL A 5 31.03 -50.06 6.95
CA VAL A 5 30.50 -48.90 7.71
C VAL A 5 30.85 -47.55 7.05
N SER A 6 31.86 -47.50 6.18
CA SER A 6 32.34 -46.26 5.55
C SER A 6 31.40 -45.66 4.48
N LYS A 7 30.47 -46.46 3.93
CA LYS A 7 29.48 -45.98 2.95
C LYS A 7 28.28 -45.27 3.59
N TRP A 8 27.90 -45.65 4.80
CA TRP A 8 26.76 -45.07 5.52
C TRP A 8 27.06 -43.68 6.10
N LEU A 9 28.29 -43.47 6.60
CA LEU A 9 28.71 -42.17 7.13
C LEU A 9 28.79 -41.07 6.06
N ARG A 10 29.04 -41.41 4.78
CA ARG A 10 28.99 -40.44 3.66
C ARG A 10 27.58 -40.10 3.20
N TYR A 11 26.59 -40.94 3.53
CA TYR A 11 25.18 -40.66 3.21
C TYR A 11 24.56 -39.71 4.25
N PHE A 12 24.91 -39.87 5.53
CA PHE A 12 24.46 -38.98 6.60
C PHE A 12 25.10 -37.58 6.57
N SER A 13 26.35 -37.44 6.12
CA SER A 13 26.99 -36.12 6.00
C SER A 13 26.49 -35.28 4.81
N ARG A 14 25.91 -35.92 3.79
CA ARG A 14 25.28 -35.23 2.65
C ARG A 14 23.83 -34.84 2.91
N ALA A 15 23.11 -35.64 3.69
CA ALA A 15 21.74 -35.33 4.10
C ALA A 15 21.69 -34.15 5.10
N SER A 16 22.69 -34.01 5.98
CA SER A 16 22.77 -32.85 6.88
C SER A 16 23.12 -31.57 6.12
N ALA A 17 24.08 -31.61 5.19
CA ALA A 17 24.46 -30.43 4.40
C ALA A 17 23.33 -29.91 3.50
N ALA A 18 22.55 -30.80 2.86
CA ALA A 18 21.39 -30.42 2.06
C ALA A 18 20.26 -29.82 2.91
N GLY A 19 20.05 -30.33 4.14
CA GLY A 19 19.09 -29.75 5.09
C GLY A 19 19.49 -28.36 5.58
N THR A 20 20.77 -28.14 5.88
CA THR A 20 21.26 -26.83 6.35
C THR A 20 21.25 -25.78 5.24
N ILE A 21 21.57 -26.15 4.00
CA ILE A 21 21.52 -25.22 2.85
C ILE A 21 20.07 -24.81 2.56
N SER A 22 19.11 -25.73 2.61
CA SER A 22 17.68 -25.39 2.45
C SER A 22 17.15 -24.51 3.57
N ALA A 23 17.52 -24.77 4.84
CA ALA A 23 17.09 -23.95 5.96
C ALA A 23 17.70 -22.53 5.91
N VAL A 24 18.96 -22.39 5.49
CA VAL A 24 19.64 -21.10 5.34
C VAL A 24 19.08 -20.31 4.15
N MET A 25 18.76 -20.96 3.02
CA MET A 25 18.05 -20.28 1.92
C MET A 25 16.63 -19.87 2.33
N LEU A 26 15.89 -20.70 3.07
CA LEU A 26 14.56 -20.33 3.58
C LEU A 26 14.65 -19.14 4.56
N LEU A 27 15.63 -19.13 5.46
CA LEU A 27 15.89 -18.02 6.39
C LEU A 27 16.34 -16.74 5.66
N MET A 28 17.14 -16.85 4.60
CA MET A 28 17.51 -15.70 3.75
C MET A 28 16.33 -15.19 2.92
N LEU A 29 15.44 -16.07 2.45
CA LEU A 29 14.18 -15.70 1.80
C LEU A 29 13.26 -14.97 2.79
N TRP A 30 13.14 -15.44 4.03
CA TRP A 30 12.38 -14.74 5.08
C TRP A 30 13.00 -13.40 5.48
N ALA A 31 14.32 -13.30 5.56
CA ALA A 31 15.01 -12.04 5.84
C ALA A 31 14.91 -11.03 4.68
N ALA A 32 14.89 -11.50 3.42
CA ALA A 32 14.66 -10.67 2.24
C ALA A 32 13.19 -10.23 2.10
N LEU A 33 12.23 -11.07 2.52
CA LEU A 33 10.82 -10.69 2.61
C LEU A 33 10.57 -9.61 3.68
N GLY A 34 11.42 -9.55 4.71
CA GLY A 34 11.38 -8.48 5.72
C GLY A 34 11.99 -7.14 5.28
N GLN A 35 12.56 -7.04 4.07
CA GLN A 35 13.11 -5.77 3.54
C GLN A 35 12.18 -5.05 2.56
N ALA A 36 10.95 -5.55 2.34
CA ALA A 36 9.92 -4.84 1.58
C ALA A 36 9.13 -3.82 2.42
N PHE A 37 9.57 -3.59 3.66
CA PHE A 37 9.04 -2.55 4.55
C PHE A 37 9.98 -1.36 4.53
N ASP A 38 9.43 -0.21 4.13
CA ASP A 38 10.23 0.90 3.61
C ASP A 38 10.56 1.99 4.64
N GLU A 39 10.21 1.76 5.90
CA GLU A 39 10.66 2.59 7.02
C GLU A 39 11.19 1.69 8.15
N GLU A 40 12.51 1.61 8.28
CA GLU A 40 13.16 0.64 9.16
C GLU A 40 12.63 0.73 10.60
N ARG A 41 12.17 -0.42 11.14
CA ARG A 41 11.82 -0.61 12.56
C ARG A 41 10.68 0.28 13.06
N LEU A 42 9.77 0.70 12.17
CA LEU A 42 8.54 1.36 12.56
C LEU A 42 7.42 0.33 12.75
N TYR A 43 7.25 -0.18 13.96
CA TYR A 43 6.32 -1.29 14.21
C TYR A 43 4.84 -0.87 14.34
N PHE A 44 3.93 -1.79 14.02
CA PHE A 44 2.49 -1.63 14.19
C PHE A 44 2.10 -1.50 15.67
N TYR A 45 1.03 -0.77 15.94
CA TYR A 45 0.27 -0.80 17.19
C TYR A 45 -1.21 -0.72 16.86
N ASP A 46 -2.09 -1.29 17.70
CA ASP A 46 -3.53 -1.15 17.47
C ASP A 46 -4.00 0.26 17.92
N PRO A 47 -4.43 1.14 17.01
CA PRO A 47 -4.87 2.49 17.37
C PRO A 47 -6.20 2.50 18.13
N GLN A 48 -6.93 1.38 18.21
CA GLN A 48 -8.18 1.25 18.97
C GLN A 48 -7.97 0.90 20.44
N VAL A 49 -6.77 0.45 20.83
CA VAL A 49 -6.49 -0.05 22.18
C VAL A 49 -5.59 0.92 22.95
N THR A 50 -5.93 1.17 24.21
CA THR A 50 -5.12 1.96 25.15
C THR A 50 -4.87 1.15 26.44
N PRO A 51 -3.61 0.95 26.88
CA PRO A 51 -2.37 1.42 26.25
C PRO A 51 -2.06 0.71 24.92
N ARG A 52 -1.35 1.39 24.02
CA ARG A 52 -0.95 0.87 22.71
C ARG A 52 0.16 -0.17 22.85
N ALA A 53 -0.18 -1.44 22.74
CA ALA A 53 0.81 -2.50 22.60
C ALA A 53 1.44 -2.45 21.20
N VAL A 54 2.76 -2.62 21.13
CA VAL A 54 3.52 -2.62 19.87
C VAL A 54 3.73 -4.06 19.41
N PHE A 55 3.46 -4.31 18.13
CA PHE A 55 3.60 -5.62 17.47
C PHE A 55 4.84 -5.60 16.57
N SER A 56 5.94 -6.18 17.05
CA SER A 56 7.24 -6.14 16.37
C SER A 56 7.37 -7.10 15.18
N ASP A 57 6.34 -7.90 14.91
CA ASP A 57 6.25 -8.80 13.77
C ASP A 57 5.68 -8.11 12.52
N THR A 58 5.32 -6.82 12.62
CA THR A 58 4.78 -6.04 11.50
C THR A 58 5.34 -4.63 11.53
N GLU A 59 5.94 -4.21 10.42
CA GLU A 59 6.32 -2.81 10.19
C GLU A 59 5.22 -2.07 9.43
N VAL A 60 5.17 -0.76 9.59
CA VAL A 60 4.17 0.13 9.01
C VAL A 60 4.84 1.37 8.44
N SER A 61 4.14 2.07 7.54
CA SER A 61 4.59 3.35 6.99
C SER A 61 4.05 4.51 7.83
N SER A 62 4.90 5.45 8.23
CA SER A 62 4.49 6.64 8.95
C SER A 62 3.51 7.50 8.13
N VAL A 63 3.61 7.52 6.80
CA VAL A 63 2.69 8.27 5.94
C VAL A 63 1.38 7.54 5.71
N HIS A 64 1.38 6.22 5.49
CA HIS A 64 0.13 5.45 5.26
C HIS A 64 -0.58 5.03 6.55
N PHE A 65 0.09 5.08 7.71
CA PHE A 65 -0.48 4.68 8.99
C PHE A 65 -0.59 5.86 9.97
N ASP A 66 0.53 6.30 10.54
CA ASP A 66 0.53 7.25 11.67
C ASP A 66 -0.09 8.60 11.28
N LEU A 67 0.35 9.17 10.16
CA LEU A 67 -0.15 10.47 9.70
C LEU A 67 -1.61 10.41 9.28
N VAL A 68 -2.04 9.33 8.60
CA VAL A 68 -3.44 9.14 8.16
C VAL A 68 -4.40 9.21 9.35
N GLY A 69 -4.09 8.52 10.44
CA GLY A 69 -4.90 8.58 11.66
C GLY A 69 -5.00 9.99 12.24
N SER A 70 -3.88 10.70 12.32
CA SER A 70 -3.84 12.09 12.83
C SER A 70 -4.59 13.06 11.94
N LEU A 71 -4.48 12.93 10.63
CA LEU A 71 -5.22 13.74 9.66
C LEU A 71 -6.73 13.48 9.72
N ALA A 72 -7.18 12.24 9.91
CA ALA A 72 -8.60 11.96 10.13
C ALA A 72 -9.12 12.62 11.43
N ILE A 73 -8.30 12.61 12.49
CA ILE A 73 -8.56 13.38 13.73
C ILE A 73 -8.45 14.90 13.52
N ALA A 74 -7.95 15.42 12.42
CA ALA A 74 -8.09 16.83 12.07
C ALA A 74 -9.35 17.07 11.21
N ALA A 75 -9.68 16.15 10.29
CA ALA A 75 -10.70 16.30 9.25
C ALA A 75 -12.17 16.17 9.70
N GLY A 76 -12.43 15.57 10.84
CA GLY A 76 -13.73 15.63 11.54
C GLY A 76 -14.13 14.32 12.23
N PHE A 77 -13.38 13.25 11.98
CA PHE A 77 -13.75 11.90 12.37
C PHE A 77 -13.67 11.66 13.88
N SER A 78 -14.45 10.69 14.36
CA SER A 78 -14.30 10.15 15.70
C SER A 78 -12.97 9.42 15.86
N GLU A 79 -12.54 9.15 17.09
CA GLU A 79 -11.33 8.37 17.32
C GLU A 79 -11.41 6.95 16.78
N ALA A 80 -12.58 6.33 16.84
CA ALA A 80 -12.82 4.99 16.31
C ALA A 80 -12.78 4.97 14.78
N ASP A 81 -13.41 5.94 14.11
CA ASP A 81 -13.41 6.01 12.64
C ASP A 81 -12.01 6.36 12.11
N ALA A 82 -11.30 7.29 12.76
CA ALA A 82 -9.92 7.61 12.41
C ALA A 82 -8.99 6.40 12.57
N ALA A 83 -9.17 5.61 13.65
CA ALA A 83 -8.43 4.38 13.84
C ALA A 83 -8.72 3.34 12.75
N ARG A 84 -9.97 3.23 12.29
CA ARG A 84 -10.34 2.36 11.15
C ARG A 84 -9.71 2.83 9.85
N ILE A 85 -9.78 4.13 9.54
CA ILE A 85 -9.16 4.70 8.33
C ILE A 85 -7.64 4.44 8.35
N GLN A 86 -6.98 4.70 9.48
CA GLN A 86 -5.55 4.44 9.71
C GLN A 86 -5.18 2.98 9.45
N VAL A 87 -5.93 2.04 10.03
CA VAL A 87 -5.67 0.60 9.87
C VAL A 87 -5.87 0.17 8.43
N TYR A 88 -6.99 0.53 7.80
CA TYR A 88 -7.31 0.07 6.45
C TYR A 88 -6.42 0.70 5.36
N SER A 89 -5.89 1.90 5.60
CA SER A 89 -4.84 2.49 4.77
C SER A 89 -3.56 1.66 4.81
N GLN A 90 -3.10 1.22 6.00
CA GLN A 90 -1.92 0.35 6.11
C GLN A 90 -2.17 -1.09 5.63
N MET A 91 -3.41 -1.59 5.75
CA MET A 91 -3.74 -2.94 5.29
C MET A 91 -3.59 -3.11 3.79
N VAL A 92 -3.65 -2.04 2.98
CA VAL A 92 -3.43 -2.16 1.53
C VAL A 92 -2.07 -2.79 1.26
N ASP A 93 -1.03 -2.37 1.99
CA ASP A 93 0.31 -2.96 1.95
C ASP A 93 0.40 -4.30 2.65
N SER A 94 -0.04 -4.37 3.91
CA SER A 94 0.27 -5.50 4.78
C SER A 94 -0.69 -6.68 4.61
N GLY A 95 -1.87 -6.42 4.06
CA GLY A 95 -3.01 -7.34 3.95
C GLY A 95 -3.68 -7.73 5.28
N ARG A 96 -2.88 -7.92 6.32
CA ARG A 96 -3.27 -8.34 7.68
C ARG A 96 -2.42 -7.61 8.71
N LEU A 97 -3.03 -7.22 9.82
CA LEU A 97 -2.37 -6.47 10.89
C LEU A 97 -2.76 -7.01 12.28
N PRO A 98 -1.79 -7.36 13.14
CA PRO A 98 -0.40 -7.71 12.81
C PRO A 98 -0.32 -9.03 12.02
N VAL A 99 0.83 -9.33 11.42
CA VAL A 99 1.03 -10.50 10.54
C VAL A 99 0.91 -11.84 11.29
N GLY A 100 1.52 -11.97 12.46
CA GLY A 100 1.59 -13.23 13.22
C GLY A 100 0.31 -13.58 13.97
N GLN A 101 -0.48 -12.57 14.35
CA GLN A 101 -1.79 -12.74 14.99
C GLN A 101 -2.78 -11.68 14.49
N PRO A 102 -3.34 -11.85 13.27
CA PRO A 102 -4.18 -10.84 12.65
C PRO A 102 -5.39 -10.47 13.50
N ILE A 103 -5.47 -9.18 13.85
CA ILE A 103 -6.66 -8.54 14.43
C ILE A 103 -7.54 -8.01 13.29
N TYR A 104 -6.89 -7.47 12.26
CA TYR A 104 -7.50 -6.96 11.05
C TYR A 104 -7.01 -7.78 9.86
N SER A 105 -7.92 -8.19 8.99
CA SER A 105 -7.61 -8.93 7.76
C SER A 105 -8.66 -8.62 6.71
N PHE A 106 -8.25 -8.52 5.45
CA PHE A 106 -9.20 -8.62 4.35
C PHE A 106 -9.73 -10.05 4.25
N THR A 107 -10.97 -10.16 3.77
CA THR A 107 -11.76 -11.41 3.74
C THR A 107 -12.25 -11.74 2.33
N ALA A 108 -11.58 -11.23 1.30
CA ALA A 108 -11.93 -11.56 -0.09
C ALA A 108 -11.89 -13.07 -0.30
N SER A 109 -12.92 -13.58 -0.93
CA SER A 109 -13.15 -15.02 -1.14
C SER A 109 -12.89 -15.46 -2.58
N SER A 110 -12.81 -14.50 -3.50
CA SER A 110 -12.65 -14.72 -4.93
C SER A 110 -11.66 -13.72 -5.54
N PHE A 111 -10.94 -14.20 -6.54
CA PHE A 111 -9.93 -13.44 -7.25
C PHE A 111 -10.03 -13.73 -8.76
N PRO A 112 -9.67 -12.76 -9.61
CA PRO A 112 -9.58 -13.00 -11.04
C PRO A 112 -8.58 -14.13 -11.30
N SER A 113 -8.93 -15.02 -12.23
CA SER A 113 -7.99 -16.00 -12.77
C SER A 113 -7.37 -15.45 -14.04
N ALA A 114 -6.07 -15.64 -14.19
CA ALA A 114 -5.40 -15.32 -15.45
C ALA A 114 -6.04 -16.15 -16.59
N PRO A 115 -6.40 -15.55 -17.73
CA PRO A 115 -6.94 -16.30 -18.84
C PRO A 115 -5.93 -17.35 -19.34
N PRO A 116 -6.36 -18.47 -19.94
CA PRO A 116 -5.42 -19.35 -20.64
C PRO A 116 -4.68 -18.58 -21.72
N ILE A 117 -3.35 -18.70 -21.80
CA ILE A 117 -2.54 -17.99 -22.81
C ILE A 117 -3.01 -18.31 -24.25
N SER A 118 -3.59 -19.50 -24.46
CA SER A 118 -4.19 -19.91 -25.73
C SER A 118 -5.45 -19.14 -26.13
N SER A 119 -6.09 -18.43 -25.21
CA SER A 119 -7.25 -17.56 -25.48
C SER A 119 -6.88 -16.07 -25.59
N VAL A 120 -5.63 -15.70 -25.33
CA VAL A 120 -5.16 -14.33 -25.40
C VAL A 120 -4.92 -13.94 -26.86
N MET A 121 -5.47 -12.80 -27.29
CA MET A 121 -5.25 -12.27 -28.63
C MET A 121 -3.90 -11.55 -28.72
N THR A 122 -3.30 -11.55 -29.91
CA THR A 122 -2.10 -10.76 -30.17
C THR A 122 -2.41 -9.27 -30.05
N ASP A 123 -1.62 -8.56 -29.25
CA ASP A 123 -1.61 -7.11 -29.17
C ASP A 123 -0.19 -6.58 -28.90
N THR A 124 -0.07 -5.28 -28.60
CA THR A 124 1.20 -4.63 -28.33
C THR A 124 1.89 -5.15 -27.06
N PHE A 125 1.14 -5.59 -26.05
CA PHE A 125 1.64 -6.02 -24.75
C PHE A 125 1.74 -7.54 -24.62
N CYS A 126 1.15 -8.28 -25.56
CA CYS A 126 1.28 -9.71 -25.76
C CYS A 126 1.42 -10.01 -27.27
N PRO A 127 2.59 -9.76 -27.88
CA PRO A 127 2.77 -9.86 -29.33
C PRO A 127 2.80 -11.30 -29.86
N SER A 128 3.03 -12.31 -29.02
CA SER A 128 3.18 -13.70 -29.46
C SER A 128 2.59 -14.73 -28.48
N PRO A 129 1.28 -14.65 -28.15
CA PRO A 129 0.64 -15.55 -27.18
C PRO A 129 0.82 -17.03 -27.54
N SER A 130 0.84 -17.38 -28.83
CA SER A 130 1.05 -18.76 -29.29
C SER A 130 2.40 -19.38 -28.92
N THR A 131 3.41 -18.55 -28.63
CA THR A 131 4.75 -18.99 -28.23
C THR A 131 5.10 -18.60 -26.79
N THR A 132 4.23 -17.85 -26.12
CA THR A 132 4.38 -17.48 -24.70
C THR A 132 4.06 -18.69 -23.83
N ALA A 133 4.90 -18.97 -22.82
CA ALA A 133 4.60 -20.06 -21.90
C ALA A 133 3.37 -19.75 -21.05
N PRO A 134 2.61 -20.78 -20.62
CA PRO A 134 1.38 -20.58 -19.86
C PRO A 134 1.60 -20.20 -18.38
N THR A 135 2.86 -20.00 -17.95
CA THR A 135 3.20 -19.71 -16.56
C THR A 135 2.92 -18.25 -16.23
N VAL A 136 1.97 -18.03 -15.33
CA VAL A 136 1.64 -16.70 -14.79
C VAL A 136 2.66 -16.31 -13.74
N THR A 137 3.41 -15.25 -14.01
CA THR A 137 4.46 -14.71 -13.14
C THR A 137 4.04 -13.48 -12.36
N MET A 138 3.03 -12.75 -12.83
CA MET A 138 2.45 -11.61 -12.11
C MET A 138 0.94 -11.78 -12.01
N GLY A 139 0.38 -11.39 -10.86
CA GLY A 139 -1.05 -11.52 -10.61
C GLY A 139 -1.49 -12.96 -10.30
N SER A 140 -0.54 -13.87 -10.06
CA SER A 140 -0.83 -15.25 -9.67
C SER A 140 -1.12 -15.34 -8.17
N LEU A 141 -2.16 -16.10 -7.81
CA LEU A 141 -2.50 -16.38 -6.41
C LEU A 141 -1.41 -17.16 -5.66
N ALA A 142 -0.51 -17.85 -6.37
CA ALA A 142 0.61 -18.55 -5.75
C ALA A 142 1.65 -17.61 -5.11
N LEU A 143 1.61 -16.32 -5.47
CA LEU A 143 2.55 -15.29 -5.03
C LEU A 143 1.90 -14.30 -4.05
N VAL A 144 0.60 -14.44 -3.82
CA VAL A 144 -0.16 -13.55 -2.96
C VAL A 144 0.27 -13.79 -1.51
N GLU A 145 0.86 -12.77 -0.90
CA GLU A 145 1.32 -12.78 0.49
C GLU A 145 0.19 -13.06 1.50
N CYS A 146 -1.03 -12.67 1.12
CA CYS A 146 -2.25 -12.88 1.89
C CYS A 146 -3.39 -13.33 0.96
N PRO A 147 -3.69 -14.64 0.88
CA PRO A 147 -4.66 -15.19 -0.07
C PRO A 147 -6.09 -14.67 0.03
N SER A 148 -6.43 -13.90 1.07
CA SER A 148 -7.73 -13.24 1.25
C SER A 148 -7.67 -11.71 1.05
N CYS A 149 -6.52 -11.18 0.63
CA CYS A 149 -6.28 -9.76 0.49
C CYS A 149 -6.41 -9.31 -0.97
N PHE A 150 -7.53 -8.65 -1.28
CA PHE A 150 -7.80 -8.12 -2.63
C PHE A 150 -6.83 -7.03 -3.07
N THR A 151 -6.11 -6.40 -2.14
CA THR A 151 -5.11 -5.37 -2.39
C THR A 151 -3.68 -5.88 -2.48
N SER A 152 -3.44 -7.20 -2.41
CA SER A 152 -2.07 -7.73 -2.27
C SER A 152 -1.09 -7.14 -3.31
N ARG A 153 0.07 -6.67 -2.84
CA ARG A 153 1.21 -6.18 -3.63
C ARG A 153 1.69 -7.15 -4.72
N PHE A 154 1.40 -8.44 -4.60
CA PHE A 154 1.75 -9.47 -5.58
C PHE A 154 0.53 -10.11 -6.25
N GLY A 155 -0.66 -9.66 -5.86
CA GLY A 155 -1.91 -10.13 -6.41
C GLY A 155 -2.26 -9.50 -7.76
N PRO A 156 -3.36 -9.96 -8.37
CA PRO A 156 -3.77 -9.50 -9.70
C PRO A 156 -4.12 -8.01 -9.74
N TYR A 157 -4.57 -7.43 -8.63
CA TYR A 157 -4.91 -6.01 -8.55
C TYR A 157 -3.76 -5.12 -8.03
N THR A 158 -2.53 -5.63 -7.95
CA THR A 158 -1.39 -4.88 -7.41
C THR A 158 -1.24 -3.48 -8.03
N ILE A 159 -1.28 -3.39 -9.35
CA ILE A 159 -1.17 -2.12 -10.09
C ILE A 159 -2.34 -1.19 -9.76
N PHE A 160 -3.54 -1.73 -9.69
CA PHE A 160 -4.75 -0.95 -9.44
C PHE A 160 -4.76 -0.30 -8.05
N PHE A 161 -4.15 -0.93 -7.04
CA PHE A 161 -4.09 -0.37 -5.68
C PHE A 161 -2.80 0.42 -5.40
N HIS A 162 -1.68 0.08 -6.02
CA HIS A 162 -0.35 0.63 -5.69
C HIS A 162 0.30 1.48 -6.78
N PHE A 163 -0.18 1.42 -8.02
CA PHE A 163 0.26 2.30 -9.09
C PHE A 163 -0.93 2.92 -9.86
N PRO A 164 -1.99 3.38 -9.16
CA PRO A 164 -3.17 3.87 -9.86
C PRO A 164 -2.85 5.19 -10.55
N HIS A 165 -3.21 5.29 -11.82
CA HIS A 165 -3.29 6.54 -12.57
C HIS A 165 -4.52 7.32 -12.07
N ASP A 166 -4.45 8.65 -12.17
CA ASP A 166 -5.61 9.52 -11.95
C ASP A 166 -6.55 9.47 -13.17
N ARG A 167 -7.26 8.35 -13.31
CA ARG A 167 -8.21 8.10 -14.39
C ARG A 167 -9.51 7.43 -13.90
N PRO A 168 -10.61 7.53 -14.68
CA PRO A 168 -11.94 7.02 -14.30
C PRO A 168 -11.99 5.55 -13.89
N ASP A 169 -11.14 4.70 -14.47
CA ASP A 169 -11.09 3.24 -14.29
C ASP A 169 -10.03 2.78 -13.28
N GLU A 170 -9.34 3.70 -12.60
CA GLU A 170 -8.36 3.41 -11.53
C GLU A 170 -8.61 4.24 -10.27
N LEU A 171 -7.84 5.31 -10.03
CA LEU A 171 -7.94 6.07 -8.78
C LEU A 171 -9.33 6.69 -8.58
N GLN A 172 -9.99 7.11 -9.65
CA GLN A 172 -11.34 7.68 -9.56
C GLN A 172 -12.41 6.60 -9.32
N ALA A 173 -12.20 5.37 -9.79
CA ALA A 173 -13.06 4.24 -9.45
C ALA A 173 -12.95 3.89 -7.96
N LEU A 174 -11.73 3.89 -7.42
CA LEU A 174 -11.47 3.74 -5.98
C LEU A 174 -12.14 4.86 -5.18
N ARG A 175 -12.02 6.11 -5.64
CA ARG A 175 -12.67 7.26 -5.02
C ARG A 175 -14.19 7.12 -5.00
N ALA A 176 -14.81 6.81 -6.14
CA ALA A 176 -16.27 6.67 -6.24
C ALA A 176 -16.80 5.57 -5.31
N TRP A 177 -16.13 4.42 -5.27
CA TRP A 177 -16.48 3.33 -4.35
C TRP A 177 -16.27 3.71 -2.88
N ALA A 178 -15.13 4.35 -2.59
CA ALA A 178 -14.82 4.80 -1.24
C ALA A 178 -15.84 5.80 -0.71
N PHE A 179 -16.31 6.75 -1.54
CA PHE A 179 -17.34 7.73 -1.20
C PHE A 179 -18.77 7.17 -1.18
N GLY A 180 -18.97 5.94 -1.66
CA GLY A 180 -20.29 5.31 -1.74
C GLY A 180 -21.14 5.79 -2.91
N ASP A 181 -20.50 6.40 -3.92
CA ASP A 181 -21.16 6.78 -5.17
C ASP A 181 -21.53 5.54 -6.01
N VAL A 182 -20.80 4.43 -5.80
CA VAL A 182 -21.08 3.10 -6.36
C VAL A 182 -20.99 2.03 -5.28
N ASP A 183 -21.86 1.03 -5.34
CA ASP A 183 -21.94 -0.04 -4.34
C ASP A 183 -20.82 -1.08 -4.47
N SER A 184 -20.19 -1.17 -5.66
CA SER A 184 -19.18 -2.18 -5.99
C SER A 184 -17.96 -1.55 -6.64
N LEU A 185 -16.77 -2.03 -6.27
CA LEU A 185 -15.52 -1.60 -6.86
C LEU A 185 -15.25 -2.37 -8.16
N MET A 186 -15.13 -1.65 -9.27
CA MET A 186 -14.58 -2.20 -10.52
C MET A 186 -13.07 -1.96 -10.50
N GLY A 187 -12.29 -3.01 -10.77
CA GLY A 187 -10.82 -2.95 -10.77
C GLY A 187 -10.20 -3.56 -12.01
N VAL A 188 -9.00 -3.10 -12.34
CA VAL A 188 -8.18 -3.64 -13.44
C VAL A 188 -7.22 -4.67 -12.85
N ALA A 189 -7.46 -5.94 -13.17
CA ALA A 189 -6.52 -7.01 -12.87
C ALA A 189 -5.45 -7.09 -13.96
N THR A 190 -4.20 -7.28 -13.54
CA THR A 190 -3.03 -7.37 -14.41
C THR A 190 -2.35 -8.72 -14.23
N PHE A 191 -2.13 -9.42 -15.34
CA PHE A 191 -1.45 -10.69 -15.41
C PHE A 191 -0.22 -10.60 -16.31
N GLY A 192 0.87 -11.22 -15.87
CA GLY A 192 2.09 -11.37 -16.65
C GLY A 192 2.39 -12.84 -16.91
N TYR A 193 2.75 -13.19 -18.14
CA TYR A 193 3.16 -14.55 -18.52
C TYR A 193 4.63 -14.58 -18.89
N SER A 194 5.41 -15.48 -18.29
CA SER A 194 6.84 -15.63 -18.57
C SER A 194 7.22 -17.03 -19.02
N GLY A 195 8.13 -17.07 -20.00
CA GLY A 195 8.59 -18.25 -20.73
C GLY A 195 9.43 -19.24 -19.93
N THR A 196 10.25 -18.75 -18.99
CA THR A 196 11.48 -19.47 -18.62
C THR A 196 11.80 -19.51 -17.13
N TYR A 197 11.07 -18.79 -16.27
CA TYR A 197 11.41 -18.71 -14.85
C TYR A 197 10.18 -18.87 -13.96
N SER A 198 10.27 -19.74 -12.95
CA SER A 198 9.41 -19.65 -11.78
C SER A 198 9.65 -18.28 -11.14
N TYR A 199 8.59 -17.55 -10.87
CA TYR A 199 8.69 -16.20 -10.32
C TYR A 199 9.39 -16.24 -8.94
N THR A 200 10.44 -15.44 -8.81
CA THR A 200 11.06 -15.11 -7.52
C THR A 200 10.90 -13.61 -7.29
N TRP A 201 11.10 -13.13 -6.06
CA TRP A 201 11.01 -11.70 -5.73
C TRP A 201 11.90 -10.82 -6.63
N LEU A 202 13.06 -11.34 -7.08
CA LEU A 202 13.96 -10.65 -8.01
C LEU A 202 13.30 -10.34 -9.37
N ASN A 203 12.27 -11.10 -9.75
CA ASN A 203 11.55 -10.90 -11.01
C ASN A 203 10.45 -9.84 -10.90
N VAL A 204 9.96 -9.52 -9.69
CA VAL A 204 9.01 -8.40 -9.46
C VAL A 204 9.62 -7.12 -9.99
N ALA A 205 10.89 -6.90 -9.66
CA ALA A 205 11.58 -5.70 -10.04
C ALA A 205 12.19 -5.79 -11.46
N ASN A 206 12.07 -6.87 -12.22
CA ASN A 206 12.46 -6.88 -13.65
C ASN A 206 11.28 -7.26 -14.55
N LEU A 207 10.09 -6.87 -14.14
CA LEU A 207 8.84 -7.34 -14.72
C LEU A 207 8.78 -7.09 -16.24
N PHE A 208 9.04 -5.86 -16.70
CA PHE A 208 8.96 -5.51 -18.13
C PHE A 208 10.01 -6.20 -19.00
N GLU A 209 11.14 -6.63 -18.44
CA GLU A 209 12.19 -7.34 -19.19
C GLU A 209 11.97 -8.83 -19.22
N THR A 210 11.37 -9.38 -18.16
CA THR A 210 11.23 -10.82 -17.97
C THR A 210 9.85 -11.35 -18.36
N THR A 211 8.91 -10.47 -18.69
CA THR A 211 7.53 -10.80 -19.01
C THR A 211 7.20 -10.39 -20.44
N PRO A 212 7.21 -11.33 -21.41
CA PRO A 212 6.92 -11.05 -22.82
C PRO A 212 5.44 -10.80 -23.14
N CYS A 213 4.54 -11.02 -22.19
CA CYS A 213 3.10 -10.91 -22.40
C CYS A 213 2.40 -10.44 -21.14
N PHE A 214 1.75 -9.28 -21.23
CA PHE A 214 0.84 -8.76 -20.22
C PHE A 214 -0.59 -8.82 -20.71
N VAL A 215 -1.51 -9.12 -19.80
CA VAL A 215 -2.95 -9.13 -20.05
C VAL A 215 -3.63 -8.39 -18.91
N THR A 216 -4.51 -7.46 -19.25
CA THR A 216 -5.38 -6.80 -18.27
C THR A 216 -6.83 -7.23 -18.45
N THR A 217 -7.59 -7.28 -17.36
CA THR A 217 -9.03 -7.53 -17.38
C THR A 217 -9.71 -6.67 -16.34
N THR A 218 -10.82 -6.03 -16.74
CA THR A 218 -11.65 -5.25 -15.82
C THR A 218 -12.76 -6.13 -15.27
N GLN A 219 -12.94 -6.13 -13.96
CA GLN A 219 -13.99 -6.88 -13.31
C GLN A 219 -14.32 -6.32 -11.93
N THR A 220 -15.41 -6.78 -11.32
CA THR A 220 -15.74 -6.45 -9.94
C THR A 220 -14.71 -7.07 -8.99
N VAL A 221 -14.17 -6.25 -8.11
CA VAL A 221 -13.27 -6.67 -7.03
C VAL A 221 -14.13 -7.24 -5.90
N ASP A 222 -13.82 -8.46 -5.44
CA ASP A 222 -14.36 -8.98 -4.19
C ASP A 222 -13.68 -8.27 -3.02
N THR A 223 -14.34 -7.24 -2.47
CA THR A 223 -13.82 -6.43 -1.36
C THR A 223 -14.07 -7.09 0.01
N GLY A 224 -14.57 -8.34 0.04
CA GLY A 224 -14.93 -9.05 1.26
C GLY A 224 -15.93 -8.27 2.11
N ASP A 225 -15.61 -8.09 3.39
CA ASP A 225 -16.47 -7.36 4.34
C ASP A 225 -16.33 -5.82 4.25
N VAL A 226 -15.50 -5.30 3.34
CA VAL A 226 -15.33 -3.85 3.16
C VAL A 226 -16.47 -3.29 2.33
N VAL A 227 -17.33 -2.52 3.00
CA VAL A 227 -18.52 -1.89 2.41
C VAL A 227 -18.17 -0.58 1.73
N ALA A 228 -18.72 -0.31 0.55
CA ALA A 228 -18.64 0.99 -0.13
C ALA A 228 -19.10 2.13 0.78
N GLY A 229 -18.52 3.33 0.62
CA GLY A 229 -18.89 4.49 1.44
C GLY A 229 -18.44 4.42 2.91
N SER A 230 -17.74 3.36 3.34
CA SER A 230 -17.36 3.17 4.75
C SER A 230 -15.96 3.73 5.08
N PRO A 231 -15.65 4.02 6.36
CA PRO A 231 -14.29 4.42 6.76
C PRO A 231 -13.19 3.41 6.35
N PRO A 232 -13.42 2.08 6.42
CA PRO A 232 -12.52 1.10 5.79
C PRO A 232 -12.28 1.30 4.30
N ALA A 233 -13.33 1.45 3.48
CA ALA A 233 -13.19 1.68 2.04
C ALA A 233 -12.43 2.99 1.74
N PHE A 234 -12.71 4.03 2.54
CA PHE A 234 -12.00 5.29 2.44
C PHE A 234 -10.52 5.19 2.84
N GLY A 235 -10.17 4.38 3.83
CA GLY A 235 -8.77 4.06 4.16
C GLY A 235 -8.04 3.43 2.97
N VAL A 236 -8.66 2.47 2.28
CA VAL A 236 -8.08 1.84 1.08
C VAL A 236 -7.84 2.88 -0.02
N TYR A 237 -8.81 3.75 -0.30
CA TYR A 237 -8.65 4.82 -1.29
C TYR A 237 -7.53 5.80 -0.92
N LEU A 238 -7.45 6.22 0.35
CA LEU A 238 -6.40 7.16 0.79
C LEU A 238 -4.99 6.59 0.62
N HIS A 239 -4.82 5.29 0.84
CA HIS A 239 -3.55 4.63 0.54
C HIS A 239 -3.21 4.76 -0.94
N SER A 240 -4.11 4.33 -1.82
CA SER A 240 -3.93 4.39 -3.28
C SER A 240 -3.73 5.82 -3.81
N LEU A 241 -4.36 6.82 -3.19
CA LEU A 241 -4.09 8.23 -3.47
C LEU A 241 -2.66 8.62 -3.06
N GLY A 242 -2.20 8.17 -1.89
CA GLY A 242 -0.81 8.34 -1.47
C GLY A 242 0.17 7.73 -2.49
N ASP A 243 -0.11 6.52 -2.94
CA ASP A 243 0.70 5.79 -3.92
C ASP A 243 0.70 6.45 -5.31
N ASN A 244 -0.44 7.00 -5.75
CA ASN A 244 -0.48 7.82 -6.98
C ASN A 244 0.50 9.01 -6.90
N TRP A 245 0.57 9.68 -5.75
CA TRP A 245 1.51 10.79 -5.56
C TRP A 245 2.96 10.32 -5.43
N SER A 246 3.24 9.29 -4.62
CA SER A 246 4.62 8.81 -4.41
C SER A 246 5.21 8.25 -5.72
N HIS A 247 4.40 7.54 -6.50
CA HIS A 247 4.78 6.92 -7.77
C HIS A 247 4.48 7.76 -9.02
N GLY A 248 4.01 9.01 -8.89
CA GLY A 248 3.63 9.85 -10.03
C GLY A 248 4.71 9.97 -11.11
N ALA A 249 5.98 10.14 -10.72
CA ALA A 249 7.09 10.19 -11.68
C ALA A 249 7.34 8.84 -12.38
N CYS A 250 7.09 7.72 -11.70
CA CYS A 250 7.14 6.40 -12.32
C CYS A 250 5.97 6.20 -13.30
N ILE A 251 4.77 6.63 -12.92
CA ILE A 251 3.58 6.61 -13.78
C ILE A 251 3.84 7.39 -15.06
N GLU A 252 4.30 8.63 -14.95
CA GLU A 252 4.65 9.46 -16.10
C GLU A 252 5.73 8.82 -16.98
N ALA A 253 6.76 8.20 -16.37
CA ALA A 253 7.82 7.51 -17.10
C ALA A 253 7.30 6.27 -17.84
N ALA A 254 6.43 5.47 -17.22
CA ALA A 254 5.83 4.30 -17.84
C ALA A 254 4.95 4.70 -19.03
N ASP A 255 4.11 5.71 -18.87
CA ASP A 255 3.27 6.27 -19.91
C ASP A 255 4.09 6.79 -21.10
N ALA A 256 5.16 7.55 -20.82
CA ALA A 256 6.05 8.08 -21.85
C ALA A 256 6.77 7.00 -22.67
N ASN A 257 6.95 5.81 -22.09
CA ASN A 257 7.52 4.64 -22.76
C ASN A 257 6.46 3.70 -23.36
N GLY A 258 5.18 4.09 -23.31
CA GLY A 258 4.07 3.32 -23.86
C GLY A 258 3.87 1.98 -23.16
N LEU A 259 4.20 1.89 -21.88
CA LEU A 259 3.96 0.70 -21.06
C LEU A 259 2.47 0.59 -20.69
N PRO A 260 1.96 -0.63 -20.44
CA PRO A 260 0.53 -0.82 -20.12
C PRO A 260 0.15 -0.34 -18.72
N PHE A 261 1.15 -0.17 -17.85
CA PHE A 261 1.02 0.29 -16.47
C PHE A 261 2.40 0.68 -15.92
N ALA A 262 2.41 1.34 -14.75
CA ALA A 262 3.61 1.61 -13.98
C ALA A 262 3.86 0.51 -12.95
N ALA A 263 5.13 0.19 -12.71
CA ALA A 263 5.54 -0.78 -11.69
C ALA A 263 7.00 -0.53 -11.33
N HIS A 264 7.41 -0.99 -10.15
CA HIS A 264 8.82 -0.91 -9.77
C HIS A 264 9.72 -1.76 -10.67
N VAL A 265 10.91 -1.23 -10.98
CA VAL A 265 11.95 -1.89 -11.77
C VAL A 265 13.34 -1.85 -11.11
N LEU A 266 14.24 -2.78 -11.43
CA LEU A 266 15.67 -2.75 -11.13
C LEU A 266 16.32 -2.01 -12.29
N ARG A 267 16.84 -0.83 -12.01
CA ARG A 267 17.50 0.01 -13.01
C ARG A 267 18.77 0.58 -12.45
N ASP A 268 19.83 0.45 -13.24
CA ASP A 268 21.20 0.69 -12.80
C ASP A 268 21.63 2.17 -12.87
N GLY A 269 20.77 3.10 -13.31
CA GLY A 269 21.12 4.51 -13.25
C GLY A 269 20.16 5.51 -13.91
N PRO A 270 20.43 6.82 -13.73
CA PRO A 270 19.53 7.93 -14.08
C PRO A 270 19.29 8.15 -15.58
N ASN A 271 20.04 7.46 -16.44
CA ASN A 271 19.86 7.55 -17.89
C ASN A 271 18.79 6.58 -18.43
N ASP A 272 18.31 5.65 -17.59
CA ASP A 272 17.23 4.74 -18.00
C ASP A 272 15.90 5.51 -18.05
N PRO A 273 15.10 5.38 -19.13
CA PRO A 273 13.80 6.03 -19.23
C PRO A 273 12.82 5.69 -18.09
N LEU A 274 13.02 4.57 -17.40
CA LEU A 274 12.23 4.10 -16.25
C LEU A 274 12.96 4.29 -14.92
N TYR A 275 14.01 5.12 -14.84
CA TYR A 275 14.73 5.36 -13.57
C TYR A 275 13.82 5.91 -12.46
N ALA A 276 12.76 6.65 -12.81
CA ALA A 276 11.76 7.11 -11.85
C ALA A 276 10.96 5.95 -11.22
N CYS A 277 10.90 4.79 -11.88
CA CYS A 277 10.28 3.57 -11.39
C CYS A 277 11.22 2.68 -10.58
N ARG A 278 12.47 3.09 -10.35
CA ARG A 278 13.41 2.28 -9.56
C ARG A 278 12.84 1.98 -8.18
N TRP A 279 13.10 0.79 -7.66
CA TRP A 279 12.75 0.45 -6.28
C TRP A 279 13.59 1.29 -5.32
N THR A 280 12.98 2.20 -4.54
CA THR A 280 13.71 3.14 -3.65
C THR A 280 13.41 2.97 -2.16
N SER A 281 12.61 2.00 -1.75
CA SER A 281 12.23 1.80 -0.34
C SER A 281 11.96 3.08 0.46
N HIS A 282 11.11 3.97 -0.08
CA HIS A 282 10.78 5.31 0.43
C HIS A 282 11.99 6.22 0.80
N GLU A 283 13.23 5.85 0.46
CA GLU A 283 14.46 6.58 0.83
C GLU A 283 14.51 7.98 0.23
N ALA A 284 13.86 8.18 -0.92
CA ALA A 284 13.78 9.47 -1.58
C ALA A 284 12.65 10.36 -1.04
N GLU A 285 11.64 9.77 -0.38
CA GLU A 285 10.36 10.45 -0.10
C GLU A 285 10.40 11.39 1.10
N PHE A 286 11.43 11.30 1.94
CA PHE A 286 11.48 12.07 3.19
C PHE A 286 12.89 12.61 3.46
N GLY A 287 12.93 13.83 4.02
CA GLY A 287 14.18 14.49 4.41
C GLY A 287 14.30 15.89 3.83
N ASP A 288 15.46 16.51 4.01
CA ASP A 288 15.73 17.87 3.52
C ASP A 288 15.47 17.95 2.00
N PRO A 289 14.59 18.86 1.52
CA PRO A 289 14.25 18.94 0.10
C PRO A 289 15.45 19.30 -0.80
N ALA A 290 16.53 19.85 -0.25
CA ALA A 290 17.77 20.06 -1.00
C ALA A 290 18.51 18.75 -1.31
N GLN A 291 18.33 17.71 -0.49
CA GLN A 291 18.94 16.39 -0.63
C GLN A 291 17.96 15.35 -1.20
N PHE A 292 16.69 15.48 -0.85
CA PHE A 292 15.60 14.57 -1.18
C PHE A 292 14.45 15.36 -1.84
N PRO A 293 14.57 15.72 -3.14
CA PRO A 293 13.56 16.57 -3.80
C PRO A 293 12.13 15.99 -3.77
N ASP A 294 12.01 14.67 -3.73
CA ASP A 294 10.75 13.92 -3.64
C ASP A 294 9.98 14.22 -2.33
N SER A 295 10.63 14.71 -1.28
CA SER A 295 9.96 15.19 -0.06
C SER A 295 8.95 16.31 -0.30
N ASN A 296 9.13 17.16 -1.32
CA ASN A 296 8.13 18.16 -1.71
C ASN A 296 6.87 17.50 -2.30
N ARG A 297 7.05 16.39 -3.02
CA ARG A 297 5.94 15.59 -3.56
C ARG A 297 5.19 14.91 -2.41
N SER A 298 5.91 14.33 -1.46
CA SER A 298 5.34 13.79 -0.21
C SER A 298 4.56 14.85 0.55
N PHE A 299 5.10 16.06 0.70
CA PHE A 299 4.38 17.17 1.32
C PHE A 299 3.07 17.50 0.58
N SER A 300 3.12 17.62 -0.75
CA SER A 300 1.94 17.87 -1.58
C SER A 300 0.90 16.75 -1.44
N ALA A 301 1.33 15.50 -1.39
CA ALA A 301 0.49 14.34 -1.14
C ALA A 301 -0.24 14.44 0.21
N THR A 302 0.46 14.83 1.29
CA THR A 302 -0.18 15.00 2.61
C THR A 302 -1.28 16.06 2.61
N LEU A 303 -1.14 17.11 1.79
CA LEU A 303 -2.18 18.13 1.62
C LEU A 303 -3.38 17.57 0.84
N ALA A 304 -3.13 16.83 -0.24
CA ALA A 304 -4.18 16.19 -1.04
C ALA A 304 -4.97 15.15 -0.22
N LEU A 305 -4.28 14.29 0.53
CA LEU A 305 -4.90 13.34 1.47
C LEU A 305 -5.82 14.06 2.45
N TYR A 306 -5.37 15.17 3.04
CA TYR A 306 -6.18 15.93 3.98
C TYR A 306 -7.42 16.57 3.32
N GLN A 307 -7.28 17.06 2.09
CA GLN A 307 -8.41 17.60 1.33
C GLN A 307 -9.47 16.54 1.05
N GLU A 308 -9.08 15.34 0.62
CA GLU A 308 -10.02 14.24 0.42
C GLU A 308 -10.66 13.79 1.73
N MET A 309 -9.92 13.79 2.85
CA MET A 309 -10.51 13.52 4.17
C MET A 309 -11.57 14.55 4.55
N ILE A 310 -11.37 15.84 4.23
CA ILE A 310 -12.40 16.87 4.44
C ILE A 310 -13.60 16.62 3.52
N ALA A 311 -13.38 16.32 2.25
CA ALA A 311 -14.46 16.07 1.30
C ALA A 311 -15.31 14.87 1.72
N PHE A 312 -14.68 13.77 2.15
CA PHE A 312 -15.36 12.60 2.68
C PHE A 312 -16.11 12.91 3.97
N SER A 313 -15.46 13.63 4.90
CA SER A 313 -16.07 13.98 6.19
C SER A 313 -17.34 14.83 6.02
N GLN A 314 -17.36 15.72 5.03
CA GLN A 314 -18.49 16.57 4.72
C GLN A 314 -19.64 15.85 3.97
N SER A 315 -19.35 14.79 3.23
CA SER A 315 -20.33 14.10 2.38
C SER A 315 -21.02 12.90 3.01
N THR A 316 -20.40 12.24 4.02
CA THR A 316 -20.80 10.89 4.44
C THR A 316 -21.44 10.79 5.83
N GLY A 317 -21.48 11.87 6.60
CA GLY A 317 -22.05 11.87 7.96
C GLY A 317 -21.24 11.09 9.02
N PHE A 318 -20.11 10.48 8.64
CA PHE A 318 -19.16 9.87 9.60
C PHE A 318 -18.42 10.92 10.44
N ALA A 319 -18.30 12.15 9.94
CA ALA A 319 -17.70 13.25 10.68
C ALA A 319 -18.52 13.58 11.92
N ARG A 320 -17.86 13.58 13.07
CA ARG A 320 -18.47 14.00 14.34
C ARG A 320 -18.24 15.49 14.60
N TYR A 321 -17.18 16.06 14.07
CA TYR A 321 -16.70 17.42 14.32
C TYR A 321 -16.50 18.18 13.02
N HIS A 322 -16.56 19.52 13.06
CA HIS A 322 -16.15 20.32 11.93
C HIS A 322 -14.63 20.14 11.66
N PRO A 323 -14.21 20.05 10.38
CA PRO A 323 -12.81 19.95 10.03
C PRO A 323 -12.00 21.17 10.47
N ILE A 324 -10.74 20.97 10.86
CA ILE A 324 -9.82 22.07 11.19
C ILE A 324 -9.12 22.55 9.89
N PRO A 325 -9.28 23.81 9.45
CA PRO A 325 -8.62 24.28 8.23
C PRO A 325 -7.09 24.20 8.31
N LEU A 326 -6.42 23.95 7.17
CA LEU A 326 -4.95 23.97 7.08
C LEU A 326 -4.33 25.29 7.61
N THR A 327 -5.07 26.39 7.47
CA THR A 327 -4.66 27.75 7.85
C THR A 327 -4.99 28.11 9.30
N ALA A 328 -5.64 27.22 10.06
CA ALA A 328 -6.00 27.47 11.44
C ALA A 328 -4.76 27.65 12.33
N GLN A 329 -4.91 28.46 13.38
CA GLN A 329 -3.89 28.68 14.42
C GLN A 329 -2.49 29.01 13.83
N ASN A 330 -2.44 30.01 12.94
CA ASN A 330 -1.21 30.41 12.25
C ASN A 330 -0.57 29.28 11.43
N ASN A 331 -1.40 28.58 10.64
CA ASN A 331 -0.97 27.49 9.76
C ASN A 331 -0.33 26.29 10.51
N TYR A 332 -0.77 25.99 11.74
CA TYR A 332 -0.15 24.94 12.55
C TYR A 332 -0.14 23.57 11.84
N LEU A 333 -1.29 23.13 11.33
CA LEU A 333 -1.42 21.84 10.64
C LEU A 333 -0.53 21.82 9.39
N TYR A 334 -0.59 22.86 8.55
CA TYR A 334 0.26 22.99 7.36
C TYR A 334 1.76 22.90 7.70
N ASN A 335 2.21 23.64 8.72
CA ASN A 335 3.60 23.64 9.15
C ASN A 335 4.03 22.28 9.71
N LYS A 336 3.14 21.56 10.40
CA LYS A 336 3.41 20.20 10.89
C LYS A 336 3.54 19.20 9.74
N LEU A 337 2.70 19.30 8.71
CA LEU A 337 2.82 18.47 7.51
C LEU A 337 4.11 18.77 6.74
N TYR A 338 4.47 20.05 6.61
CA TYR A 338 5.75 20.43 6.04
C TYR A 338 6.91 19.83 6.85
N THR A 339 6.87 19.95 8.17
CA THR A 339 7.90 19.38 9.05
C THR A 339 7.97 17.85 8.92
N PHE A 340 6.81 17.18 8.85
CA PHE A 340 6.73 15.74 8.71
C PHE A 340 7.47 15.23 7.47
N ALA A 341 7.24 15.86 6.31
CA ALA A 341 7.88 15.47 5.05
C ALA A 341 9.39 15.77 5.02
N HIS A 342 9.82 16.88 5.64
CA HIS A 342 11.15 17.44 5.40
C HIS A 342 12.22 17.23 6.49
N THR A 343 11.92 16.56 7.61
CA THR A 343 12.85 16.56 8.77
C THR A 343 13.56 15.26 9.11
N SER A 344 12.95 14.09 8.87
CA SER A 344 13.63 12.80 9.03
C SER A 344 13.59 11.99 7.75
N THR A 345 14.52 11.05 7.58
CA THR A 345 14.61 10.14 6.44
C THR A 345 13.84 8.83 6.71
N SER A 346 13.70 7.95 5.71
CA SER A 346 13.10 6.62 5.89
C SER A 346 13.81 5.78 6.97
N ALA A 347 15.14 5.87 7.07
CA ALA A 347 15.96 5.15 8.05
C ALA A 347 15.77 5.59 9.52
N ASN A 348 15.10 6.71 9.77
CA ASN A 348 14.77 7.15 11.13
C ASN A 348 13.33 7.68 11.17
N PRO A 349 12.33 6.80 11.17
CA PRO A 349 10.92 7.18 11.07
C PRO A 349 10.29 7.60 12.41
N GLN A 350 10.94 7.31 13.54
CA GLN A 350 10.41 7.61 14.88
C GLN A 350 10.09 9.11 15.14
N PRO A 351 10.90 10.09 14.65
CA PRO A 351 10.52 11.50 14.68
C PRO A 351 9.20 11.80 13.95
N ARG A 352 8.96 11.21 12.78
CA ARG A 352 7.69 11.35 12.04
C ARG A 352 6.51 10.80 12.83
N ARG A 353 6.64 9.61 13.44
CA ARG A 353 5.60 9.07 14.33
C ARG A 353 5.28 10.02 15.49
N ARG A 354 6.31 10.56 16.17
CA ARG A 354 6.10 11.54 17.24
C ARG A 354 5.39 12.81 16.74
N LEU A 355 5.75 13.29 15.55
CA LEU A 355 5.07 14.43 14.92
C LEU A 355 3.59 14.12 14.62
N ALA A 356 3.29 12.90 14.15
CA ALA A 356 1.92 12.45 13.94
C ALA A 356 1.15 12.35 15.26
N ASP A 357 1.72 11.78 16.31
CA ASP A 357 1.10 11.70 17.64
C ASP A 357 0.86 13.11 18.24
N ASP A 358 1.83 14.02 18.13
CA ASP A 358 1.69 15.42 18.54
C ASP A 358 0.55 16.09 17.78
N LEU A 359 0.45 15.85 16.46
CA LEU A 359 -0.61 16.40 15.63
C LEU A 359 -1.98 15.85 16.05
N ARG A 360 -2.08 14.56 16.35
CA ARG A 360 -3.31 13.94 16.87
C ARG A 360 -3.73 14.61 18.18
N ALA A 361 -2.81 14.73 19.13
CA ALA A 361 -3.07 15.35 20.43
C ALA A 361 -3.53 16.81 20.29
N TRP A 362 -2.84 17.58 19.43
CA TRP A 362 -3.23 18.95 19.10
C TRP A 362 -4.62 19.04 18.49
N ALA A 363 -4.97 18.17 17.56
CA ALA A 363 -6.27 18.19 16.89
C ALA A 363 -7.41 17.84 17.88
N LEU A 364 -7.20 16.87 18.77
CA LEU A 364 -8.13 16.55 19.86
C LEU A 364 -8.32 17.74 20.80
N GLN A 365 -7.24 18.36 21.26
CA GLN A 365 -7.30 19.52 22.14
C GLN A 365 -7.99 20.71 21.47
N THR A 366 -7.68 20.97 20.20
CA THR A 366 -8.25 22.05 19.40
C THR A 366 -9.77 21.89 19.27
N ARG A 367 -10.24 20.68 19.00
CA ARG A 367 -11.69 20.38 18.94
C ARG A 367 -12.38 20.52 20.29
N GLN A 368 -11.73 20.21 21.39
CA GLN A 368 -12.32 20.38 22.71
C GLN A 368 -12.37 21.86 23.11
N GLY A 369 -11.31 22.61 22.84
CA GLY A 369 -11.14 23.99 23.30
C GLY A 369 -11.76 25.07 22.42
N ASN A 370 -12.08 24.79 21.15
CA ASN A 370 -12.59 25.79 20.22
C ASN A 370 -14.00 25.44 19.67
N PRO A 371 -15.04 26.22 20.02
CA PRO A 371 -16.41 26.01 19.54
C PRO A 371 -16.60 25.93 18.03
N ALA A 372 -15.70 26.54 17.24
CA ALA A 372 -15.75 26.46 15.77
C ALA A 372 -15.56 25.04 15.25
N TYR A 373 -14.94 24.15 16.03
CA TYR A 373 -14.65 22.76 15.65
C TYR A 373 -15.41 21.74 16.48
N TRP A 374 -16.45 22.19 17.19
CA TRP A 374 -17.29 21.30 17.98
C TRP A 374 -18.08 20.35 17.10
N ARG A 375 -18.77 19.42 17.77
CA ARG A 375 -19.62 18.48 17.06
C ARG A 375 -20.67 19.22 16.26
N PHE A 376 -20.99 18.71 15.08
CA PHE A 376 -22.22 19.10 14.39
C PHE A 376 -23.34 18.96 15.43
N ARG A 377 -23.90 20.08 15.88
CA ARG A 377 -25.04 20.02 16.80
C ARG A 377 -26.08 19.20 16.06
N ALA A 378 -26.54 18.10 16.66
CA ALA A 378 -27.77 17.50 16.23
C ALA A 378 -28.79 18.64 16.32
N VAL A 379 -29.16 19.20 15.17
CA VAL A 379 -30.36 20.00 15.07
C VAL A 379 -31.43 18.98 15.38
N PHE A 380 -31.80 18.86 16.66
CA PHE A 380 -33.04 18.19 17.01
C PHE A 380 -34.08 18.87 16.14
N PRO A 381 -34.82 18.13 15.28
CA PRO A 381 -36.01 18.71 14.71
C PRO A 381 -36.82 19.17 15.93
N LEU A 382 -36.99 20.48 16.07
CA LEU A 382 -38.04 21.03 16.90
C LEU A 382 -39.31 20.48 16.27
N LEU A 383 -39.77 19.33 16.76
CA LEU A 383 -41.08 18.81 16.41
C LEU A 383 -42.09 19.89 16.82
N PRO A 384 -43.01 20.27 15.93
CA PRO A 384 -44.04 21.28 16.22
C PRO A 384 -44.95 20.87 17.37
#